data_AF-A0AA50E4G6-F1
#
_entry.id   AF-A0AA50E4G6-F1
#
_cell.length_a   1.000
_cell.length_b   1.000
_cell.length_c   1.000
_cell.angle_alpha   90.00
_cell.angle_beta   90.00
_cell.angle_gamma   90.00
#
_symmetry.space_group_name_H-M   'P 1'
#
loop_
_entity.id
_entity.type
_entity.pdbx_description
1 polymer ?
#
loop_
_entity_poly.entity_id
_entity_poly.type
_entity_poly.pdbx_seq_one_letter_code
_entity_poly.pdbx_strand_id
1 'polypeptide(L)'
;MVSYAVTRDAFEKIIPKFTEEWKSKTGQDVTFEQSYGGSGSQTRAVVDGLEADIVALALSSDVQKIESAGLIQPGWEQEAPNGSIVTNSVIAFVTRASDNIKVEKWSDLANPEVKVITANPKTSGEPAGISSAFGVR
;
A
#
# COMPACT_ATOMS: atom_id res chain seq x y z
N MET A 1 9.10 1.38 9.04
CA MET A 1 8.11 0.77 8.12
C MET A 1 7.47 1.85 7.25
N VAL A 2 7.49 1.66 5.94
CA VAL A 2 6.88 2.57 4.95
C VAL A 2 5.72 1.85 4.25
N SER A 3 4.55 2.48 4.21
CA SER A 3 3.38 1.88 3.57
C SER A 3 2.49 2.92 2.86
N TYR A 4 1.63 2.47 1.96
CA TYR A 4 0.66 3.37 1.31
C TYR A 4 -0.56 3.61 2.22
N ALA A 5 -1.26 4.72 2.02
CA ALA A 5 -2.22 5.24 2.99
C ALA A 5 -3.39 4.29 3.34
N VAL A 6 -3.84 3.43 2.42
CA VAL A 6 -5.03 2.57 2.59
C VAL A 6 -4.81 1.50 3.68
N THR A 7 -3.58 1.06 3.91
CA THR A 7 -3.29 -0.02 4.88
C THR A 7 -3.16 0.47 6.32
N ARG A 8 -3.13 1.79 6.56
CA ARG A 8 -2.90 2.37 7.89
C ARG A 8 -3.83 1.77 8.95
N ASP A 9 -5.13 1.80 8.70
CA ASP A 9 -6.14 1.34 9.67
C ASP A 9 -6.03 -0.17 9.96
N ALA A 10 -5.46 -0.95 9.03
CA ALA A 10 -5.17 -2.36 9.25
C ALA A 10 -3.91 -2.52 10.13
N PHE A 11 -2.83 -1.80 9.80
CA PHE A 11 -1.58 -1.88 10.54
C PHE A 11 -1.67 -1.32 11.97
N GLU A 12 -2.51 -0.31 12.22
CA GLU A 12 -2.85 0.16 13.57
C GLU A 12 -3.41 -0.97 14.47
N LYS A 13 -4.05 -1.98 13.87
CA LYS A 13 -4.58 -3.15 14.59
C LYS A 13 -3.62 -4.33 14.61
N ILE A 14 -2.80 -4.49 13.57
CA ILE A 14 -1.89 -5.63 13.41
C ILE A 14 -0.63 -5.43 14.24
N ILE A 15 -0.01 -4.25 14.17
CA ILE A 15 1.29 -3.98 14.81
C ILE A 15 1.27 -4.21 16.33
N PRO A 16 0.29 -3.69 17.10
CA PRO A 16 0.27 -3.93 18.54
C PRO A 16 0.20 -5.42 18.90
N LYS A 17 -0.60 -6.18 18.14
CA LYS A 17 -0.73 -7.63 18.32
C LYS A 17 0.57 -8.36 17.98
N PHE A 18 1.23 -7.96 16.90
CA PHE A 18 2.52 -8.51 16.52
C PHE A 18 3.58 -8.22 17.59
N THR A 19 3.66 -7.00 18.10
CA THR A 19 4.61 -6.63 19.17
C THR A 19 4.40 -7.46 20.43
N GLU A 20 3.14 -7.62 20.88
CA GLU A 20 2.80 -8.46 22.04
C GLU A 20 3.19 -9.93 21.83
N GLU A 21 2.80 -10.49 20.68
CA GLU A 21 3.10 -11.86 20.31
C GLU A 21 4.61 -12.11 20.20
N TRP A 22 5.34 -11.17 19.58
CA TRP A 22 6.79 -11.26 19.41
C TRP A 22 7.52 -11.25 20.75
N LYS A 23 7.12 -10.35 21.66
CA LYS A 23 7.68 -10.29 23.02
C LYS A 23 7.39 -11.57 23.80
N SER A 24 6.17 -12.09 23.70
CA SER A 24 5.81 -13.35 24.36
C SER A 24 6.64 -14.54 23.87
N LYS A 25 6.90 -14.61 22.55
CA LYS A 25 7.63 -15.73 21.93
C LYS A 25 9.14 -15.65 22.10
N THR A 26 9.71 -14.45 22.03
CA THR A 26 11.15 -14.25 21.90
C THR A 26 11.79 -13.52 23.07
N GLY A 27 10.97 -12.85 23.90
CA GLY A 27 11.43 -11.93 24.94
C GLY A 27 11.94 -10.58 24.40
N GLN A 28 11.93 -10.35 23.08
CA GLN A 28 12.41 -9.12 22.47
C GLN A 28 11.32 -8.05 22.40
N ASP A 29 11.67 -6.83 22.75
CA ASP A 29 10.85 -5.64 22.50
C ASP A 29 11.10 -5.12 21.08
N VAL A 30 10.03 -4.93 20.31
CA VAL A 30 10.06 -4.39 18.94
C VAL A 30 9.17 -3.17 18.82
N THR A 31 9.68 -2.12 18.20
CA THR A 31 8.98 -0.85 17.96
C THR A 31 8.83 -0.61 16.46
N PHE A 32 7.76 0.10 16.08
CA PHE A 32 7.46 0.41 14.69
C PHE A 32 7.32 1.92 14.51
N GLU A 33 8.24 2.50 13.75
CA GLU A 33 8.05 3.82 13.16
C GLU A 33 7.39 3.66 11.79
N GLN A 34 6.36 4.47 11.52
CA GLN A 34 5.47 4.27 10.38
C GLN A 34 5.34 5.54 9.55
N SER A 35 5.44 5.40 8.23
CA SER A 35 5.19 6.45 7.25
C SER A 35 4.11 6.02 6.27
N TYR A 36 3.10 6.87 6.06
CA TYR A 36 1.94 6.60 5.19
C TYR A 36 1.77 7.68 4.12
N GLY A 37 1.46 7.29 2.89
CA GLY A 37 1.20 8.24 1.79
C GLY A 37 0.78 7.56 0.49
N GLY A 38 0.80 8.28 -0.63
CA GLY A 38 0.61 7.65 -1.94
C GLY A 38 1.74 6.66 -2.22
N SER A 39 1.43 5.48 -2.75
CA SER A 39 2.40 4.39 -2.97
C SER A 39 3.63 4.85 -3.76
N GLY A 40 3.44 5.57 -4.86
CA GLY A 40 4.55 6.11 -5.66
C GLY A 40 5.34 7.21 -4.94
N SER A 41 4.71 8.00 -4.07
CA SER A 41 5.41 8.98 -3.23
C SER A 41 6.26 8.31 -2.14
N GLN A 42 5.74 7.27 -1.49
CA GLN A 42 6.48 6.50 -0.50
C GLN A 42 7.65 5.73 -1.14
N THR A 43 7.44 5.19 -2.34
CA THR A 43 8.50 4.58 -3.16
C THR A 43 9.65 5.56 -3.37
N ARG A 44 9.35 6.79 -3.83
CA ARG A 44 10.37 7.83 -4.03
C ARG A 44 11.05 8.21 -2.73
N ALA A 45 10.30 8.38 -1.64
CA ALA A 45 10.87 8.71 -0.34
C ALA A 45 11.94 7.69 0.09
N VAL A 46 11.67 6.39 -0.07
CA VAL A 46 12.64 5.33 0.25
C VAL A 46 13.86 5.40 -0.67
N VAL A 47 13.65 5.55 -1.99
CA VAL A 47 14.75 5.70 -2.96
C VAL A 47 15.60 6.93 -2.67
N ASP A 48 15.00 8.01 -2.19
CA ASP A 48 15.66 9.27 -1.86
C ASP A 48 16.30 9.28 -0.46
N GLY A 49 16.24 8.16 0.28
CA GLY A 49 16.97 7.95 1.54
C GLY A 49 16.12 7.92 2.81
N LEU A 50 14.79 7.82 2.71
CA LEU A 50 13.97 7.46 3.87
C LEU A 50 14.25 6.00 4.24
N GLU A 51 14.91 5.80 5.38
CA GLU A 51 15.21 4.46 5.89
C GLU A 51 13.92 3.69 6.21
N ALA A 52 13.82 2.46 5.70
CA ALA A 52 12.68 1.60 5.91
C ALA A 52 13.11 0.14 5.94
N ASP A 53 12.87 -0.56 7.04
CA ASP A 53 13.12 -2.01 7.14
C ASP A 53 12.04 -2.84 6.43
N ILE A 54 10.86 -2.27 6.23
CA ILE A 54 9.71 -2.93 5.62
C ILE A 54 9.02 -1.91 4.72
N VAL A 55 8.75 -2.33 3.49
CA VAL A 55 7.88 -1.60 2.56
C VAL A 55 6.62 -2.43 2.29
N ALA A 56 5.45 -1.81 2.46
CA ALA A 56 4.16 -2.40 2.15
C ALA A 56 3.40 -1.47 1.20
N LEU A 57 3.56 -1.69 -0.11
CA LEU A 57 3.16 -0.77 -1.18
C LEU A 57 1.97 -1.31 -2.00
N ALA A 58 1.30 -0.44 -2.74
CA ALA A 58 0.08 -0.78 -3.49
C ALA A 58 0.34 -1.56 -4.79
N LEU A 59 1.59 -1.68 -5.20
CA LEU A 59 1.94 -2.26 -6.50
C LEU A 59 3.28 -2.96 -6.41
N SER A 60 3.37 -4.14 -7.03
CA SER A 60 4.67 -4.81 -7.22
C SER A 60 5.65 -3.92 -8.00
N SER A 61 5.16 -3.16 -8.99
CA SER A 61 5.98 -2.22 -9.76
C SER A 61 6.58 -1.09 -8.92
N ASP A 62 5.98 -0.76 -7.78
CA ASP A 62 6.55 0.22 -6.86
C ASP A 62 7.70 -0.39 -6.05
N VAL A 63 7.58 -1.64 -5.62
CA VAL A 63 8.66 -2.40 -4.98
C VAL A 63 9.82 -2.64 -5.96
N GLN A 64 9.53 -2.98 -7.22
CA GLN A 64 10.54 -3.16 -8.28
C GLN A 64 11.38 -1.90 -8.54
N LYS A 65 10.83 -0.71 -8.31
CA LYS A 65 11.62 0.54 -8.40
C LYS A 65 12.63 0.66 -7.28
N ILE A 66 12.28 0.20 -6.07
CA ILE A 66 13.18 0.20 -4.91
C ILE A 66 14.27 -0.89 -5.09
N GLU A 67 13.91 -2.04 -5.64
CA GLU A 67 14.85 -3.08 -6.11
C GLU A 67 15.81 -2.53 -7.16
N SER A 68 15.29 -1.83 -8.18
CA SER A 68 16.10 -1.21 -9.22
C SER A 68 17.05 -0.12 -8.67
N ALA A 69 16.71 0.49 -7.54
CA ALA A 69 17.57 1.42 -6.82
C ALA A 69 18.64 0.72 -5.95
N GLY A 70 18.64 -0.62 -5.89
CA GLY A 70 19.61 -1.44 -5.16
C GLY A 70 19.34 -1.57 -3.66
N LEU A 71 18.19 -1.07 -3.18
CA LEU A 71 17.81 -1.15 -1.77
C LEU A 71 17.14 -2.49 -1.43
N ILE A 72 16.58 -3.18 -2.43
CA ILE A 72 15.99 -4.52 -2.30
C ILE A 72 16.82 -5.50 -3.13
N GLN A 73 17.05 -6.69 -2.58
CA GLN A 73 17.73 -7.76 -3.31
C GLN A 73 16.84 -8.31 -4.44
N PRO A 74 17.42 -8.73 -5.57
CA PRO A 74 16.64 -9.33 -6.64
C PRO A 74 15.92 -10.61 -6.22
N GLY A 75 14.70 -10.81 -6.73
CA GLY A 75 13.89 -12.01 -6.44
C GLY A 75 13.01 -11.91 -5.19
N TRP A 76 12.76 -10.68 -4.71
CA TRP A 76 11.91 -10.41 -3.56
C TRP A 76 10.48 -10.97 -3.72
N GLU A 77 9.97 -11.13 -4.96
CA GLU A 77 8.65 -11.71 -5.21
C GLU A 77 8.57 -13.18 -4.80
N GLN A 78 9.71 -13.89 -4.71
CA GLN A 78 9.73 -15.32 -4.35
C GLN A 78 10.06 -15.55 -2.87
N GLU A 79 10.39 -14.51 -2.11
CA GLU A 79 10.76 -14.63 -0.70
C GLU A 79 9.58 -14.99 0.21
N ALA A 80 8.35 -14.69 -0.22
CA ALA A 80 7.13 -15.03 0.51
C ALA A 80 6.04 -15.62 -0.43
N PRO A 81 5.07 -16.36 0.12
CA PRO A 81 3.96 -16.90 -0.66
C PRO A 81 3.22 -15.84 -1.48
N ASN A 82 2.52 -16.29 -2.54
CA ASN A 82 1.68 -15.45 -3.39
C ASN A 82 2.42 -14.28 -4.06
N GLY A 83 3.71 -14.42 -4.37
CA GLY A 83 4.46 -13.35 -5.03
C GLY A 83 4.81 -12.19 -4.08
N SER A 84 4.92 -12.46 -2.78
CA SER A 84 5.04 -11.43 -1.73
C SER A 84 3.87 -10.43 -1.70
N ILE A 85 2.69 -10.89 -2.14
CA ILE A 85 1.42 -10.13 -2.10
C ILE A 85 0.61 -10.60 -0.89
N VAL A 86 0.39 -9.67 0.04
CA VAL A 86 -0.31 -9.95 1.31
C VAL A 86 -1.81 -9.75 1.21
N THR A 87 -2.27 -8.90 0.29
CA THR A 87 -3.69 -8.66 0.06
C THR A 87 -3.99 -8.22 -1.37
N ASN A 88 -5.19 -8.56 -1.83
CA ASN A 88 -5.78 -8.11 -3.09
C ASN A 88 -7.11 -7.43 -2.79
N SER A 89 -7.48 -6.48 -3.63
CA SER A 89 -8.65 -5.65 -3.56
C SER A 89 -9.19 -5.38 -4.96
N VAL A 90 -10.31 -4.69 -5.04
CA VAL A 90 -10.96 -4.30 -6.29
C VAL A 90 -11.28 -2.81 -6.26
N ILE A 91 -11.33 -2.19 -7.44
CA ILE A 91 -11.81 -0.82 -7.58
C ILE A 91 -13.33 -0.86 -7.61
N ALA A 92 -13.96 -0.04 -6.76
CA ALA A 92 -15.40 0.11 -6.68
C ALA A 92 -15.79 1.58 -6.70
N PHE A 93 -17.03 1.86 -7.09
CA PHE A 93 -17.61 3.19 -6.96
C PHE A 93 -18.13 3.39 -5.54
N VAL A 94 -17.85 4.57 -5.00
CA VAL A 94 -18.45 5.04 -3.75
C VAL A 94 -19.21 6.32 -4.07
N THR A 95 -20.53 6.29 -3.91
CA THR A 95 -21.44 7.43 -4.16
C THR A 95 -21.98 7.97 -2.84
N ARG A 96 -22.51 9.20 -2.81
CA ARG A 96 -23.17 9.72 -1.61
C ARG A 96 -24.63 9.28 -1.60
N ALA A 97 -25.16 8.99 -0.42
CA ALA A 97 -26.53 8.52 -0.24
C ALA A 97 -27.61 9.51 -0.75
N SER A 98 -27.28 10.80 -0.88
CA SER A 98 -28.19 11.85 -1.34
C SER A 98 -28.15 12.10 -2.85
N ASP A 99 -27.34 11.36 -3.62
CA ASP A 99 -27.15 11.65 -5.03
C ASP A 99 -28.32 11.09 -5.87
N ASN A 100 -29.06 11.98 -6.52
CA ASN A 100 -30.14 11.61 -7.46
C ASN A 100 -29.60 10.99 -8.76
N ILE A 101 -28.29 11.02 -8.96
CA ILE A 101 -27.60 10.47 -10.13
C ILE A 101 -27.05 9.09 -9.74
N LYS A 102 -27.55 8.04 -10.38
CA LYS A 102 -27.06 6.67 -10.18
C LYS A 102 -25.83 6.41 -11.04
N VAL A 103 -24.79 5.84 -10.43
CA VAL A 103 -23.57 5.36 -11.09
C VAL A 103 -23.46 3.87 -10.82
N GLU A 104 -23.68 3.04 -11.83
CA GLU A 104 -23.71 1.58 -11.70
C GLU A 104 -22.63 0.90 -12.55
N LYS A 105 -22.18 1.56 -13.63
CA LYS A 105 -21.17 1.04 -14.56
C LYS A 105 -20.20 2.13 -15.00
N TRP A 106 -19.03 1.72 -15.51
CA TRP A 106 -17.96 2.63 -15.95
C TRP A 106 -18.39 3.69 -16.96
N SER A 107 -19.32 3.36 -17.87
CA SER A 107 -19.80 4.33 -18.85
C SER A 107 -20.60 5.48 -18.24
N ASP A 108 -21.16 5.31 -17.04
CA ASP A 108 -21.90 6.38 -16.36
C ASP A 108 -20.97 7.52 -15.90
N LEU A 109 -19.68 7.25 -15.74
CA LEU A 109 -18.67 8.26 -15.38
C LEU A 109 -18.44 9.31 -16.49
N ALA A 110 -18.88 9.03 -17.72
CA ALA A 110 -18.81 9.97 -18.84
C ALA A 110 -19.96 10.99 -18.83
N ASN A 111 -20.95 10.84 -17.95
CA ASN A 111 -22.03 11.81 -17.80
C ASN A 111 -21.45 13.16 -17.31
N PRO A 112 -21.68 14.28 -18.01
CA PRO A 112 -21.14 15.59 -17.62
C PRO A 112 -21.64 16.10 -16.25
N GLU A 113 -22.75 15.57 -15.74
CA GLU A 113 -23.26 15.88 -14.40
C GLU A 113 -22.55 15.08 -13.29
N VAL A 114 -21.85 14.01 -13.64
CA VAL A 114 -21.07 13.19 -12.70
C VAL A 114 -19.70 13.82 -12.48
N LYS A 115 -19.41 14.20 -11.24
CA LYS A 115 -18.08 14.70 -10.84
C LYS A 115 -17.27 13.57 -10.22
N VAL A 116 -16.28 13.09 -10.97
CA VAL A 116 -15.37 12.03 -10.51
C VAL A 116 -14.26 12.61 -9.65
N ILE A 117 -14.06 12.02 -8.47
CA ILE A 117 -12.89 12.28 -7.62
C ILE A 117 -12.03 11.02 -7.70
N THR A 118 -10.79 11.17 -8.15
CA THR A 118 -9.81 10.09 -8.23
C THR A 118 -8.43 10.60 -7.82
N ALA A 119 -7.58 9.70 -7.37
CA ALA A 119 -6.24 10.03 -6.94
C ALA A 119 -5.33 10.38 -8.11
N ASN A 120 -4.27 11.15 -7.84
CA ASN A 120 -3.28 11.52 -8.84
C ASN A 120 -2.40 10.30 -9.20
N PRO A 121 -2.40 9.82 -10.46
CA PRO A 121 -1.65 8.63 -10.86
C PRO A 121 -0.13 8.79 -10.81
N LYS A 122 0.39 10.03 -10.71
CA LYS A 122 1.85 10.26 -10.57
C LYS A 122 2.37 9.98 -9.16
N THR A 123 1.47 9.99 -8.17
CA THR A 123 1.83 9.91 -6.75
C THR A 123 1.13 8.75 -6.03
N SER A 124 -0.04 8.33 -6.51
CA SER A 124 -0.83 7.24 -5.94
C SER A 124 -0.69 5.94 -6.73
N GLY A 125 -0.69 4.81 -6.02
CA GLY A 125 -0.82 3.46 -6.58
C GLY A 125 -2.25 2.88 -6.46
N GLU A 126 -3.21 3.68 -5.97
CA GLU A 126 -4.62 3.29 -5.82
C GLU A 126 -5.32 2.80 -7.10
N PRO A 127 -4.88 3.10 -8.36
CA PRO A 127 -5.51 2.51 -9.53
C PRO A 127 -5.36 0.98 -9.66
N ALA A 128 -4.80 0.25 -8.70
CA ALA A 128 -4.41 -1.15 -8.93
C ALA A 128 -4.98 -2.20 -7.96
N GLY A 129 -5.50 -1.85 -6.79
CA GLY A 129 -6.11 -2.83 -5.88
C GLY A 129 -5.20 -4.00 -5.45
N ILE A 130 -3.88 -3.93 -5.62
CA ILE A 130 -2.94 -4.98 -5.19
C ILE A 130 -2.14 -4.43 -4.01
N SER A 131 -1.57 -5.28 -3.15
CA SER A 131 -0.65 -4.80 -2.11
C SER A 131 0.46 -5.82 -1.87
N SER A 132 1.69 -5.39 -2.08
CA SER A 132 2.90 -6.17 -1.83
C SER A 132 3.57 -5.69 -0.55
N ALA A 133 4.05 -6.60 0.29
CA ALA A 133 4.86 -6.23 1.45
C ALA A 133 6.07 -7.15 1.60
N PHE A 134 7.22 -6.57 1.90
CA PHE A 134 8.47 -7.32 2.12
C PHE A 134 9.46 -6.49 2.97
N GLY A 135 10.51 -7.14 3.48
CA GLY A 135 11.53 -6.52 4.34
C GLY A 135 12.78 -6.08 3.58
N VAL A 136 13.09 -4.78 3.60
CA VAL A 136 14.29 -4.17 3.01
C VAL A 136 15.46 -4.31 4.01
N ARG A 137 16.69 -4.47 3.54
CA ARG A 137 17.90 -4.46 4.39
C ARG A 137 18.51 -3.06 4.48
#